data_AF-A0A8C6QH90-F1
#
_entry.id   AF-A0A8C6QH90-F1
#
_cell.length_a   1.000
_cell.length_b   1.000
_cell.length_c   1.000
_cell.angle_alpha   90.00
_cell.angle_beta   90.00
_cell.angle_gamma   90.00
#
_symmetry.space_group_name_H-M   'P 1'
#
loop_
_entity.id
_entity.type
_entity.pdbx_description
1 polymer ?
#
loop_
_entity_poly.entity_id
_entity_poly.type
_entity_poly.pdbx_seq_one_letter_code
_entity_poly.pdbx_strand_id
1 'polypeptide(L)'
;MEILIGDPITTCLSPVVHDMICNLGFELREKCDINSIVTQNGEVCWKTITDCVSYTESGQSLDYWESIQQLGPVCEAVHLYILSLTREQLEIQYAPWFQWTSFPELLPEIFAALESLHLPSIALGMMKLASCLERALGDVFLLIGKECPFLLRDLLASAELAQVFGRPVMDVLKIFIGSPCGLNLRNVLWHGFASPQDIPPKYCSSMLVLTAGLGQLLKSYLHQMKVTLAHRPLITLTNLEDLIVFPAVTNEVLSLVENVMKKSAMILKIMLPYWELAVVKFKVHRFADCTILLLSQLETGLRRVFTAVNKCPDRLLTAESATPYTTFDEILAKHLNDGSINQVPLVLGEPAMEFLWDFLNHQEGPRIRDRLSHGEVNLCEFPEDAASQLLAFSLVLLLRFTEEEVLSELKVPQREEGGHIISCSGGRGPGFQV
;
A
#
# COMPACT_ATOMS: atom_id res chain seq x y z
N MET A 1 19.99 10.14 -18.88
CA MET A 1 19.14 9.27 -19.73
C MET A 1 17.74 9.84 -19.61
N GLU A 2 17.16 10.34 -20.71
CA GLU A 2 15.82 10.95 -20.68
C GLU A 2 14.75 9.86 -20.59
N ILE A 3 13.99 9.84 -19.49
CA ILE A 3 12.75 9.07 -19.40
C ILE A 3 11.71 9.85 -20.22
N LEU A 4 11.44 9.40 -21.45
CA LEU A 4 10.49 10.05 -22.36
C LEU A 4 9.16 10.33 -21.66
N ILE A 5 8.74 11.60 -21.67
CA ILE A 5 7.43 12.04 -21.16
C ILE A 5 6.42 11.77 -22.28
N GLY A 6 5.81 10.59 -22.27
CA GLY A 6 4.68 10.26 -23.14
C GLY A 6 3.42 11.05 -22.78
N ASP A 7 2.28 10.70 -23.39
CA ASP A 7 0.96 11.22 -23.01
C ASP A 7 0.78 11.22 -21.49
N PRO A 8 0.06 12.20 -20.90
CA PRO A 8 -0.09 12.29 -19.46
C PRO A 8 -0.73 11.01 -18.93
N ILE A 9 0.07 10.19 -18.24
CA ILE A 9 -0.38 8.97 -17.58
C ILE A 9 -1.43 9.35 -16.54
N THR A 10 -2.67 8.90 -16.75
CA THR A 10 -3.81 9.15 -15.85
C THR A 10 -4.03 8.04 -14.83
N THR A 11 -3.55 6.83 -15.11
CA THR A 11 -3.60 5.66 -14.21
C THR A 11 -2.45 4.69 -14.55
N CYS A 12 -1.98 3.91 -13.57
CA CYS A 12 -1.07 2.78 -13.83
C CYS A 12 -1.78 1.41 -13.80
N LEU A 13 -3.11 1.43 -13.75
CA LEU A 13 -3.93 0.24 -13.90
C LEU A 13 -4.16 -0.04 -15.39
N SER A 14 -4.16 -1.32 -15.77
CA SER A 14 -4.66 -1.74 -17.08
C SER A 14 -6.13 -1.33 -17.24
N PRO A 15 -6.64 -1.10 -18.47
CA PRO A 15 -8.03 -0.70 -18.69
C PRO A 15 -9.06 -1.60 -18.01
N VAL A 16 -8.86 -2.93 -18.02
CA VAL A 16 -9.78 -3.89 -17.39
C VAL A 16 -9.80 -3.74 -15.88
N VAL A 17 -8.62 -3.72 -15.23
CA VAL A 17 -8.51 -3.53 -13.78
C VAL A 17 -9.04 -2.16 -13.35
N HIS A 18 -8.74 -1.11 -14.11
CA HIS A 18 -9.29 0.22 -13.86
C HIS A 18 -10.82 0.21 -13.91
N ASP A 19 -11.42 -0.41 -14.93
CA ASP A 19 -12.88 -0.50 -15.04
C ASP A 19 -13.50 -1.29 -13.89
N MET A 20 -12.91 -2.43 -13.52
CA MET A 20 -13.35 -3.25 -12.39
C MET A 20 -13.31 -2.50 -11.05
N ILE A 21 -12.25 -1.71 -10.80
CA ILE A 21 -12.09 -0.99 -9.54
C ILE A 21 -12.94 0.29 -9.53
N CYS A 22 -12.85 1.11 -10.58
CA CYS A 22 -13.38 2.47 -10.56
C CYS A 22 -14.84 2.57 -10.99
N ASN A 23 -15.31 1.68 -11.86
CA ASN A 23 -16.62 1.81 -12.49
C ASN A 23 -17.58 0.70 -12.07
N LEU A 24 -17.18 -0.57 -12.24
CA LEU A 24 -18.06 -1.74 -12.17
C LEU A 24 -18.88 -1.81 -10.87
N GLY A 25 -20.19 -1.96 -11.01
CA GLY A 25 -21.17 -1.96 -9.94
C GLY A 25 -21.56 -0.57 -9.42
N PHE A 26 -20.75 0.47 -9.62
CA PHE A 26 -21.11 1.84 -9.26
C PHE A 26 -21.95 2.55 -10.33
N GLU A 27 -22.02 1.99 -11.54
CA GLU A 27 -22.96 2.43 -12.57
C GLU A 27 -24.43 2.07 -12.24
N LEU A 28 -24.64 1.07 -11.37
CA LEU A 28 -25.96 0.64 -10.94
C LEU A 28 -26.57 1.71 -10.02
N ARG A 29 -27.74 2.22 -10.42
CA ARG A 29 -28.48 3.23 -9.63
C ARG A 29 -29.43 2.62 -8.61
N GLU A 30 -29.37 1.30 -8.44
CA GLU A 30 -30.18 0.59 -7.46
C GLU A 30 -29.76 1.00 -6.05
N LYS A 31 -30.74 1.44 -5.24
CA LYS A 31 -30.49 1.81 -3.86
C LYS A 31 -30.58 0.56 -3.00
N CYS A 32 -29.46 0.13 -2.43
CA CYS A 32 -29.46 -0.86 -1.38
C CYS A 32 -29.92 -0.21 -0.06
N ASP A 33 -30.89 -0.81 0.64
CA ASP A 33 -31.31 -0.34 1.95
C ASP A 33 -30.23 -0.70 2.98
N ILE A 34 -29.62 0.32 3.61
CA ILE A 34 -28.60 0.10 4.63
C ILE A 34 -29.08 -0.80 5.76
N ASN A 35 -30.37 -0.77 6.12
CA ASN A 35 -30.92 -1.61 7.19
C ASN A 35 -30.89 -3.11 6.84
N SER A 36 -30.74 -3.45 5.56
CA SER A 36 -30.53 -4.82 5.12
C SER A 36 -29.06 -5.27 5.24
N ILE A 37 -28.11 -4.34 5.33
CA ILE A 37 -26.66 -4.62 5.39
C ILE A 37 -26.14 -4.50 6.83
N VAL A 38 -26.62 -3.50 7.58
CA VAL A 38 -26.18 -3.22 8.96
C VAL A 38 -27.39 -2.89 9.82
N THR A 39 -27.47 -3.47 11.02
CA THR A 39 -28.51 -3.13 12.00
C THR A 39 -28.24 -1.78 12.67
N GLN A 40 -29.23 -1.24 13.37
CA GLN A 40 -29.06 0.02 14.13
C GLN A 40 -27.94 -0.03 15.19
N ASN A 41 -27.56 -1.23 15.64
CA ASN A 41 -26.50 -1.43 16.63
C ASN A 41 -25.13 -1.72 16.00
N GLY A 42 -25.00 -1.61 14.67
CA GLY A 42 -23.75 -1.88 13.96
C GLY A 42 -23.46 -3.36 13.69
N GLU A 43 -24.46 -4.24 13.82
CA GLU A 43 -24.30 -5.67 13.47
C GLU A 43 -24.37 -5.87 11.96
N VAL A 44 -23.41 -6.61 11.40
CA VAL A 44 -23.30 -6.84 9.95
C VAL A 44 -24.20 -8.00 9.53
N CYS A 45 -25.16 -7.70 8.67
CA CYS A 45 -26.06 -8.67 8.05
C CYS A 45 -25.34 -9.38 6.88
N TRP A 46 -24.49 -10.35 7.21
CA TRP A 46 -23.68 -11.09 6.23
C TRP A 46 -24.48 -11.69 5.08
N LYS A 47 -25.70 -12.18 5.33
CA LYS A 47 -26.55 -12.79 4.31
C LYS A 47 -26.73 -11.87 3.10
N THR A 48 -27.09 -10.61 3.32
CA THR A 48 -27.30 -9.63 2.26
C THR A 48 -26.03 -9.40 1.43
N ILE A 49 -24.86 -9.35 2.08
CA ILE A 49 -23.58 -9.16 1.41
C ILE A 49 -23.20 -10.43 0.61
N THR A 50 -23.41 -11.61 1.19
CA THR A 50 -23.05 -12.89 0.55
C THR A 50 -24.01 -13.29 -0.56
N ASP A 51 -25.26 -12.81 -0.52
CA ASP A 51 -26.25 -13.02 -1.60
C ASP A 51 -25.86 -12.25 -2.89
N CYS A 52 -24.97 -11.25 -2.80
CA CYS A 52 -24.36 -10.58 -3.95
C CYS A 52 -23.21 -11.37 -4.59
N VAL A 53 -22.75 -12.46 -3.97
CA VAL A 53 -21.62 -13.25 -4.49
C VAL A 53 -22.14 -14.26 -5.51
N SER A 54 -21.59 -14.19 -6.72
CA SER A 54 -21.95 -15.05 -7.84
C SER A 54 -20.87 -16.09 -8.13
N TYR A 55 -21.28 -17.23 -8.65
CA TYR A 55 -20.42 -18.37 -8.96
C TYR A 55 -20.61 -18.75 -10.43
N THR A 56 -19.53 -19.19 -11.06
CA THR A 56 -19.57 -19.72 -12.44
C THR A 56 -20.59 -20.87 -12.56
N GLU A 57 -21.04 -21.18 -13.77
CA GLU A 57 -22.03 -22.25 -14.03
C GLU A 57 -21.68 -23.61 -13.40
N SER A 58 -20.39 -23.90 -13.22
CA SER A 58 -19.90 -25.10 -12.55
C SER A 58 -20.14 -25.13 -11.03
N GLY A 59 -20.46 -23.99 -10.42
CA GLY A 59 -20.60 -23.77 -8.99
C GLY A 59 -19.29 -23.85 -8.19
N GLN A 60 -18.15 -24.11 -8.85
CA GLN A 60 -16.89 -24.40 -8.16
C GLN A 60 -16.04 -23.15 -7.90
N SER A 61 -16.06 -22.19 -8.83
CA SER A 61 -15.30 -20.94 -8.76
C SER A 61 -16.19 -19.70 -8.74
N LEU A 62 -15.69 -18.62 -8.12
CA LEU A 62 -16.34 -17.32 -8.10
C LEU A 62 -16.41 -16.71 -9.50
N ASP A 63 -17.56 -16.12 -9.82
CA ASP A 63 -17.67 -15.15 -10.90
C ASP A 63 -17.31 -13.77 -10.32
N TYR A 64 -16.04 -13.38 -10.46
CA TYR A 64 -15.56 -12.13 -9.89
C TYR A 64 -16.22 -10.91 -10.51
N TRP A 65 -16.49 -10.95 -11.82
CA TRP A 65 -17.06 -9.81 -12.52
C TRP A 65 -18.49 -9.54 -12.05
N GLU A 66 -19.34 -10.56 -12.08
CA GLU A 66 -20.73 -10.44 -11.62
C GLU A 66 -20.77 -10.10 -10.12
N SER A 67 -19.93 -10.73 -9.30
CA SER A 67 -19.89 -10.43 -7.87
C SER A 67 -19.48 -8.98 -7.57
N ILE A 68 -18.47 -8.44 -8.25
CA ILE A 68 -18.06 -7.02 -8.08
C ILE A 68 -19.21 -6.10 -8.48
N GLN A 69 -19.86 -6.39 -9.62
CA GLN A 69 -21.00 -5.60 -10.09
C GLN A 69 -22.14 -5.56 -9.06
N GLN A 70 -22.49 -6.70 -8.47
CA GLN A 70 -23.55 -6.79 -7.45
C GLN A 70 -23.15 -6.20 -6.09
N LEU A 71 -21.86 -6.23 -5.74
CA LEU A 71 -21.36 -5.64 -4.50
C LEU A 71 -21.21 -4.11 -4.57
N GLY A 72 -21.17 -3.51 -5.77
CA GLY A 72 -21.05 -2.06 -5.96
C GLY A 72 -22.10 -1.24 -5.18
N PRO A 73 -23.41 -1.50 -5.33
CA PRO A 73 -24.46 -0.81 -4.57
C PRO A 73 -24.38 -1.01 -3.06
N VAL A 74 -23.90 -2.19 -2.60
CA VAL A 74 -23.65 -2.46 -1.18
C VAL A 74 -22.53 -1.57 -0.66
N CYS A 75 -21.43 -1.45 -1.41
CA CYS A 75 -20.30 -0.59 -1.05
C CYS A 75 -20.72 0.89 -0.98
N GLU A 76 -21.55 1.36 -1.91
CA GLU A 76 -22.11 2.71 -1.90
C GLU A 76 -22.95 2.96 -0.64
N ALA A 77 -23.90 2.06 -0.34
CA ALA A 77 -24.77 2.21 0.83
C ALA A 77 -23.97 2.21 2.14
N VAL A 78 -22.99 1.32 2.28
CA VAL A 78 -22.08 1.29 3.43
C VAL A 78 -21.27 2.58 3.55
N HIS A 79 -20.76 3.10 2.44
CA HIS A 79 -19.98 4.34 2.45
C HIS A 79 -20.81 5.53 2.95
N LEU A 80 -22.00 5.71 2.40
CA LEU A 80 -22.92 6.78 2.81
C LEU A 80 -23.30 6.65 4.29
N TYR A 81 -23.52 5.42 4.75
CA TYR A 81 -23.80 5.15 6.15
C TYR A 81 -22.61 5.49 7.06
N ILE A 82 -21.40 5.02 6.74
CA ILE A 82 -20.20 5.34 7.53
C ILE A 82 -20.02 6.87 7.63
N LEU A 83 -20.13 7.60 6.51
CA LEU A 83 -20.03 9.06 6.52
C LEU A 83 -21.16 9.77 7.29
N SER A 84 -22.27 9.08 7.56
CA SER A 84 -23.38 9.64 8.36
C SER A 84 -23.17 9.49 9.88
N LEU A 85 -22.24 8.65 10.31
CA LEU A 85 -21.96 8.42 11.73
C LEU A 85 -21.15 9.58 12.31
N THR A 86 -21.38 9.88 13.58
CA THR A 86 -20.42 10.66 14.38
C THR A 86 -19.29 9.76 14.87
N ARG A 87 -18.16 10.36 15.27
CA ARG A 87 -17.05 9.61 15.90
C ARG A 87 -17.49 8.80 17.12
N GLU A 88 -18.34 9.38 17.96
CA GLU A 88 -18.89 8.68 19.15
C GLU A 88 -19.75 7.48 18.73
N GLN A 89 -20.60 7.63 17.71
CA GLN A 89 -21.40 6.51 17.20
C GLN A 89 -20.52 5.41 16.63
N LEU A 90 -19.48 5.77 15.86
CA LEU A 90 -18.53 4.81 15.31
C LEU A 90 -17.79 4.05 16.43
N GLU A 91 -17.29 4.77 17.43
CA GLU A 91 -16.59 4.17 18.57
C GLU A 91 -17.49 3.18 19.34
N ILE A 92 -18.72 3.58 19.65
CA ILE A 92 -19.68 2.73 20.36
C ILE A 92 -20.06 1.49 19.53
N GLN A 93 -20.33 1.68 18.24
CA GLN A 93 -20.86 0.61 17.38
C GLN A 93 -19.77 -0.34 16.87
N TYR A 94 -18.56 0.15 16.56
CA TYR A 94 -17.54 -0.60 15.83
C TYR A 94 -16.25 -0.88 16.59
N ALA A 95 -15.79 0.01 17.49
CA ALA A 95 -14.50 -0.19 18.16
C ALA A 95 -14.38 -1.52 18.96
N PRO A 96 -15.45 -2.03 19.61
CA PRO A 96 -15.42 -3.34 20.26
C PRO A 96 -15.11 -4.50 19.31
N TRP A 97 -15.44 -4.34 18.03
CA TRP A 97 -15.28 -5.36 16.99
C TRP A 97 -13.94 -5.32 16.26
N PHE A 98 -13.05 -4.39 16.64
CA PHE A 98 -11.69 -4.29 16.10
C PHE A 98 -10.62 -4.87 17.04
N GLN A 99 -10.97 -5.25 18.27
CA GLN A 99 -10.00 -5.74 19.26
C GLN A 99 -9.24 -7.00 18.81
N TRP A 100 -9.83 -7.80 17.92
CA TRP A 100 -9.22 -9.02 17.39
C TRP A 100 -8.13 -8.77 16.34
N THR A 101 -7.94 -7.52 15.88
CA THR A 101 -6.99 -7.22 14.79
C THR A 101 -5.59 -6.82 15.27
N SER A 102 -5.36 -6.81 16.59
CA SER A 102 -4.15 -6.28 17.25
C SER A 102 -3.89 -4.78 17.07
N PHE A 103 -4.62 -4.08 16.19
CA PHE A 103 -4.48 -2.64 15.93
C PHE A 103 -5.84 -1.93 15.88
N PRO A 104 -6.60 -1.89 17.00
CA PRO A 104 -7.92 -1.26 17.02
C PRO A 104 -7.89 0.25 16.76
N GLU A 105 -6.75 0.90 16.95
CA GLU A 105 -6.54 2.33 16.72
C GLU A 105 -6.63 2.71 15.23
N LEU A 106 -6.58 1.73 14.33
CA LEU A 106 -6.78 1.95 12.89
C LEU A 106 -8.19 2.44 12.55
N LEU A 107 -9.20 2.01 13.31
CA LEU A 107 -10.59 2.39 13.05
C LEU A 107 -10.79 3.92 13.07
N PRO A 108 -10.48 4.64 14.16
CA PRO A 108 -10.65 6.10 14.19
C PRO A 108 -9.73 6.82 13.20
N GLU A 109 -8.54 6.29 12.90
CA GLU A 109 -7.63 6.87 11.91
C GLU A 109 -8.21 6.83 10.49
N ILE A 110 -8.72 5.66 10.07
CA ILE A 110 -9.32 5.47 8.75
C ILE A 110 -10.60 6.28 8.63
N PHE A 111 -11.40 6.33 9.71
CA PHE A 111 -12.60 7.14 9.75
C PHE A 111 -12.32 8.63 9.54
N ALA A 112 -11.32 9.18 10.22
CA ALA A 112 -10.91 10.57 10.02
C ALA A 112 -10.43 10.84 8.57
N ALA A 113 -9.75 9.87 7.94
CA ALA A 113 -9.38 9.97 6.54
C ALA A 113 -10.61 10.01 5.61
N LEU A 114 -11.60 9.17 5.86
CA LEU A 114 -12.88 9.15 5.13
C LEU A 114 -13.67 10.45 5.33
N GLU A 115 -13.80 10.96 6.56
CA GLU A 115 -14.46 12.24 6.87
C GLU A 115 -13.82 13.40 6.10
N SER A 116 -12.48 13.43 6.04
CA SER A 116 -11.74 14.48 5.33
C SER A 116 -11.75 14.34 3.81
N LEU A 117 -12.21 13.20 3.28
CA LEU A 117 -12.13 12.82 1.87
C LEU A 117 -10.71 12.91 1.28
N HIS A 118 -9.68 12.84 2.14
CA HIS A 118 -8.29 12.95 1.71
C HIS A 118 -7.81 11.61 1.10
N LEU A 119 -7.94 11.48 -0.21
CA LEU A 119 -7.70 10.24 -0.97
C LEU A 119 -6.37 9.53 -0.64
N PRO A 120 -5.21 10.22 -0.52
CA PRO A 120 -3.97 9.54 -0.16
C PRO A 120 -4.02 8.91 1.24
N SER A 121 -4.69 9.56 2.19
CA SER A 121 -4.90 9.00 3.54
C SER A 121 -5.87 7.83 3.53
N ILE A 122 -6.90 7.86 2.69
CA ILE A 122 -7.86 6.75 2.55
C ILE A 122 -7.14 5.51 2.00
N ALA A 123 -6.32 5.67 0.97
CA ALA A 123 -5.51 4.59 0.41
C ALA A 123 -4.47 4.05 1.41
N LEU A 124 -3.80 4.92 2.16
CA LEU A 124 -2.92 4.51 3.27
C LEU A 124 -3.69 3.71 4.33
N GLY A 125 -4.89 4.16 4.69
CA GLY A 125 -5.79 3.46 5.59
C GLY A 125 -6.13 2.06 5.07
N MET A 126 -6.42 1.93 3.78
CA MET A 126 -6.72 0.64 3.14
C MET A 126 -5.50 -0.30 3.12
N MET A 127 -4.28 0.21 2.85
CA MET A 127 -3.04 -0.59 2.93
C MET A 127 -2.82 -1.15 4.35
N LYS A 128 -2.98 -0.30 5.36
CA LYS A 128 -2.84 -0.68 6.77
C LYS A 128 -3.91 -1.67 7.20
N LEU A 129 -5.17 -1.42 6.83
CA LEU A 129 -6.29 -2.31 7.15
C LEU A 129 -6.12 -3.69 6.51
N ALA A 130 -5.71 -3.76 5.24
CA ALA A 130 -5.47 -5.04 4.56
C ALA A 130 -4.35 -5.85 5.24
N SER A 131 -3.24 -5.21 5.62
CA SER A 131 -2.11 -5.87 6.29
C SER A 131 -2.47 -6.34 7.70
N CYS A 132 -3.20 -5.50 8.43
CA CYS A 132 -3.73 -5.80 9.75
C CYS A 132 -4.71 -6.99 9.69
N LEU A 133 -5.62 -6.99 8.71
CA LEU A 133 -6.57 -8.06 8.50
C LEU A 133 -5.87 -9.37 8.11
N GLU A 134 -4.90 -9.32 7.21
CA GLU A 134 -4.09 -10.49 6.82
C GLU A 134 -3.44 -11.15 8.03
N ARG A 135 -2.83 -10.34 8.91
CA ARG A 135 -2.25 -10.84 10.16
C ARG A 135 -3.31 -11.43 11.09
N ALA A 136 -4.40 -10.72 11.32
CA ALA A 136 -5.46 -11.14 12.24
C ALA A 136 -6.11 -12.44 11.78
N LEU A 137 -6.34 -12.59 10.47
CA LEU A 137 -6.83 -13.84 9.88
C LEU A 137 -5.83 -14.98 10.07
N GLY A 138 -4.53 -14.73 10.00
CA GLY A 138 -3.54 -15.76 10.32
C GLY A 138 -3.56 -16.19 11.79
N ASP A 139 -3.86 -15.28 12.72
CA ASP A 139 -4.07 -15.66 14.14
C ASP A 139 -5.32 -16.54 14.29
N VAL A 140 -6.41 -16.19 13.59
CA VAL A 140 -7.64 -16.99 13.58
C VAL A 140 -7.43 -18.36 12.93
N PHE A 141 -6.66 -18.44 11.86
CA PHE A 141 -6.30 -19.70 11.20
C PHE A 141 -5.64 -20.67 12.19
N LEU A 142 -4.76 -20.17 13.05
CA LEU A 142 -4.04 -20.97 14.06
C LEU A 142 -4.92 -21.48 15.21
N LEU A 143 -6.20 -21.11 15.28
CA LEU A 143 -7.16 -21.79 16.16
C LEU A 143 -7.39 -23.25 15.75
N ILE A 144 -7.18 -23.58 14.46
CA ILE A 144 -7.46 -24.89 13.88
C ILE A 144 -6.20 -25.45 13.21
N GLY A 145 -5.54 -24.64 12.38
CA GLY A 145 -4.36 -25.01 11.61
C GLY A 145 -3.08 -25.01 12.43
N LYS A 146 -1.99 -25.48 11.81
CA LYS A 146 -0.66 -25.56 12.45
C LYS A 146 0.33 -24.55 11.90
N GLU A 147 0.40 -24.43 10.57
CA GLU A 147 1.30 -23.52 9.87
C GLU A 147 0.46 -22.57 9.02
N CYS A 148 0.52 -21.27 9.34
CA CYS A 148 -0.23 -20.25 8.62
C CYS A 148 0.30 -20.15 7.18
N PRO A 149 -0.57 -20.19 6.16
CA PRO A 149 -0.17 -19.93 4.78
C PRO A 149 0.57 -18.59 4.64
N PHE A 150 1.61 -18.57 3.81
CA PHE A 150 2.41 -17.37 3.56
C PHE A 150 1.67 -16.35 2.67
N LEU A 151 0.93 -16.83 1.67
CA LEU A 151 0.20 -15.97 0.74
C LEU A 151 -1.22 -15.71 1.24
N LEU A 152 -1.63 -14.43 1.29
CA LEU A 152 -3.00 -14.03 1.65
C LEU A 152 -4.08 -14.79 0.86
N ARG A 153 -3.88 -15.00 -0.45
CA ARG A 153 -4.81 -15.75 -1.29
C ARG A 153 -5.05 -17.17 -0.76
N ASP A 154 -3.99 -17.84 -0.33
CA ASP A 154 -4.05 -19.22 0.13
C ASP A 154 -4.64 -19.27 1.56
N LEU A 155 -4.33 -18.26 2.39
CA LEU A 155 -4.99 -18.05 3.69
C LEU A 155 -6.51 -17.87 3.53
N LEU A 156 -6.96 -17.00 2.62
CA LEU A 156 -8.39 -16.77 2.37
C LEU A 156 -9.09 -17.99 1.75
N ALA A 157 -8.36 -18.87 1.08
CA ALA A 157 -8.87 -20.12 0.52
C ALA A 157 -8.91 -21.29 1.51
N SER A 158 -8.36 -21.10 2.72
CA SER A 158 -8.23 -22.16 3.72
C SER A 158 -9.58 -22.68 4.25
N ALA A 159 -9.63 -23.98 4.53
CA ALA A 159 -10.80 -24.61 5.14
C ALA A 159 -10.96 -24.17 6.61
N GLU A 160 -9.86 -23.85 7.27
CA GLU A 160 -9.78 -23.38 8.64
C GLU A 160 -10.54 -22.05 8.80
N LEU A 161 -10.27 -21.06 7.96
CA LEU A 161 -11.02 -19.80 8.02
C LEU A 161 -12.47 -19.97 7.56
N ALA A 162 -12.73 -20.82 6.57
CA ALA A 162 -14.08 -21.16 6.16
C ALA A 162 -14.90 -21.84 7.27
N GLN A 163 -14.25 -22.59 8.17
CA GLN A 163 -14.90 -23.18 9.34
C GLN A 163 -15.29 -22.13 10.39
N VAL A 164 -14.47 -21.07 10.56
CA VAL A 164 -14.73 -20.01 11.54
C VAL A 164 -15.75 -18.99 11.02
N PHE A 165 -15.56 -18.49 9.80
CA PHE A 165 -16.32 -17.37 9.24
C PHE A 165 -17.41 -17.80 8.25
N GLY A 166 -17.32 -19.03 7.73
CA GLY A 166 -18.16 -19.48 6.63
C GLY A 166 -17.54 -19.18 5.27
N ARG A 167 -17.68 -20.13 4.34
CA ARG A 167 -17.17 -19.99 2.96
C ARG A 167 -17.68 -18.73 2.23
N PRO A 168 -18.99 -18.38 2.27
CA PRO A 168 -19.47 -17.19 1.57
C PRO A 168 -18.83 -15.89 2.05
N VAL A 169 -18.55 -15.77 3.36
CA VAL A 169 -17.86 -14.61 3.95
C VAL A 169 -16.41 -14.52 3.46
N MET A 170 -15.71 -15.66 3.44
CA MET A 170 -14.35 -15.71 2.90
C MET A 170 -14.31 -15.39 1.41
N ASP A 171 -15.33 -15.79 0.65
CA ASP A 171 -15.45 -15.50 -0.77
C ASP A 171 -15.63 -13.99 -1.04
N VAL A 172 -16.35 -13.26 -0.18
CA VAL A 172 -16.38 -11.77 -0.20
C VAL A 172 -14.97 -11.19 -0.02
N LEU A 173 -14.19 -11.67 0.95
CA LEU A 173 -12.81 -11.18 1.15
C LEU A 173 -11.90 -11.49 -0.05
N LYS A 174 -12.07 -12.65 -0.69
CA LYS A 174 -11.31 -13.00 -1.91
C LYS A 174 -11.57 -12.02 -3.04
N ILE A 175 -12.81 -11.53 -3.17
CA ILE A 175 -13.18 -10.52 -4.18
C ILE A 175 -12.48 -9.19 -3.90
N PHE A 176 -12.42 -8.74 -2.64
CA PHE A 176 -11.83 -7.44 -2.29
C PHE A 176 -10.30 -7.43 -2.30
N ILE A 177 -9.66 -8.40 -1.63
CA ILE A 177 -8.22 -8.33 -1.32
C ILE A 177 -7.42 -9.59 -1.67
N GLY A 178 -8.05 -10.67 -2.11
CA GLY A 178 -7.39 -11.97 -2.23
C GLY A 178 -6.91 -12.35 -3.63
N SER A 179 -7.80 -12.30 -4.62
CA SER A 179 -7.54 -12.85 -5.96
C SER A 179 -7.15 -11.75 -6.94
N PRO A 180 -6.17 -11.98 -7.82
CA PRO A 180 -5.88 -11.06 -8.93
C PRO A 180 -7.01 -11.02 -9.97
N CYS A 181 -7.95 -11.98 -9.94
CA CYS A 181 -9.17 -11.93 -10.75
C CYS A 181 -10.28 -11.08 -10.10
N GLY A 182 -10.13 -10.68 -8.84
CA GLY A 182 -11.02 -9.75 -8.15
C GLY A 182 -10.46 -8.32 -8.17
N LEU A 183 -10.89 -7.50 -7.20
CA LEU A 183 -10.39 -6.12 -7.05
C LEU A 183 -8.91 -6.08 -6.65
N ASN A 184 -8.43 -7.11 -5.94
CA ASN A 184 -7.05 -7.28 -5.49
C ASN A 184 -6.46 -6.02 -4.81
N LEU A 185 -7.27 -5.29 -4.04
CA LEU A 185 -6.95 -3.96 -3.55
C LEU A 185 -5.66 -3.94 -2.71
N ARG A 186 -5.41 -5.03 -1.95
CA ARG A 186 -4.17 -5.21 -1.18
C ARG A 186 -2.95 -5.07 -2.08
N ASN A 187 -2.86 -5.87 -3.15
CA ASN A 187 -1.67 -5.89 -3.99
C ASN A 187 -1.58 -4.65 -4.89
N VAL A 188 -2.71 -4.21 -5.44
CA VAL A 188 -2.76 -3.00 -6.29
C VAL A 188 -2.21 -1.77 -5.55
N LEU A 189 -2.55 -1.60 -4.27
CA LEU A 189 -2.06 -0.50 -3.44
C LEU A 189 -0.61 -0.71 -2.98
N TRP A 190 -0.29 -1.87 -2.38
CA TRP A 190 1.04 -2.11 -1.82
C TRP A 190 2.17 -2.08 -2.85
N HIS A 191 1.86 -2.47 -4.09
CA HIS A 191 2.80 -2.42 -5.21
C HIS A 191 2.77 -1.09 -5.98
N GLY A 192 1.99 -0.09 -5.51
CA GLY A 192 1.98 1.25 -6.08
C GLY A 192 1.44 1.30 -7.51
N PHE A 193 0.48 0.44 -7.87
CA PHE A 193 -0.21 0.53 -9.16
C PHE A 193 -1.36 1.55 -9.14
N ALA A 194 -2.09 1.63 -8.03
CA ALA A 194 -3.17 2.61 -7.91
C ALA A 194 -2.65 3.97 -7.45
N SER A 195 -3.03 5.02 -8.18
CA SER A 195 -2.96 6.40 -7.72
C SER A 195 -4.06 6.69 -6.69
N PRO A 196 -3.98 7.82 -5.95
CA PRO A 196 -5.03 8.18 -5.00
C PRO A 196 -6.41 8.29 -5.64
N GLN A 197 -6.50 8.63 -6.94
CA GLN A 197 -7.78 8.76 -7.64
C GLN A 197 -8.36 7.41 -8.09
N ASP A 198 -7.52 6.37 -8.22
CA ASP A 198 -7.93 5.06 -8.72
C ASP A 198 -8.71 4.22 -7.67
N ILE A 199 -8.68 4.60 -6.39
CA ILE A 199 -9.34 3.82 -5.33
C ILE A 199 -10.57 4.56 -4.80
N PRO A 200 -11.79 4.12 -5.16
CA PRO A 200 -13.02 4.62 -4.58
C PRO A 200 -13.03 4.50 -3.04
N PRO A 201 -13.33 5.59 -2.29
CA PRO A 201 -13.43 5.57 -0.83
C PRO A 201 -14.39 4.51 -0.27
N LYS A 202 -15.38 4.13 -1.06
CA LYS A 202 -16.43 3.15 -0.74
C LYS A 202 -15.85 1.79 -0.37
N TYR A 203 -14.76 1.37 -1.01
CA TYR A 203 -14.09 0.11 -0.66
C TYR A 203 -13.46 0.16 0.73
N CYS A 204 -12.91 1.31 1.12
CA CYS A 204 -12.31 1.48 2.44
C CYS A 204 -13.40 1.47 3.55
N SER A 205 -14.52 2.17 3.34
CA SER A 205 -15.68 2.07 4.23
C SER A 205 -16.23 0.65 4.34
N SER A 206 -16.33 -0.05 3.21
CA SER A 206 -16.80 -1.44 3.18
C SER A 206 -15.87 -2.36 3.95
N MET A 207 -14.56 -2.23 3.76
CA MET A 207 -13.57 -3.03 4.48
C MET A 207 -13.57 -2.78 5.99
N LEU A 208 -13.87 -1.56 6.45
CA LEU A 208 -14.08 -1.30 7.89
C LEU A 208 -15.26 -2.11 8.43
N VAL A 209 -16.41 -2.07 7.75
CA VAL A 209 -17.62 -2.81 8.16
C VAL A 209 -17.38 -4.31 8.09
N LEU A 210 -16.76 -4.82 7.01
CA LEU A 210 -16.41 -6.24 6.89
C LEU A 210 -15.47 -6.70 8.01
N THR A 211 -14.47 -5.89 8.37
CA THR A 211 -13.54 -6.20 9.47
C THR A 211 -14.26 -6.29 10.81
N ALA A 212 -15.18 -5.38 11.10
CA ALA A 212 -16.03 -5.46 12.28
C ALA A 212 -16.97 -6.68 12.26
N GLY A 213 -17.59 -6.96 11.10
CA GLY A 213 -18.46 -8.12 10.91
C GLY A 213 -17.75 -9.45 11.13
N LEU A 214 -16.47 -9.54 10.74
CA LEU A 214 -15.63 -10.70 11.05
C LEU A 214 -15.39 -10.81 12.55
N GLY A 215 -15.10 -9.70 13.24
CA GLY A 215 -14.99 -9.67 14.70
C GLY A 215 -16.25 -10.15 15.43
N GLN A 216 -17.44 -9.83 14.90
CA GLN A 216 -18.74 -10.29 15.40
C GLN A 216 -18.91 -11.81 15.26
N LEU A 217 -18.60 -12.36 14.08
CA LEU A 217 -18.61 -13.81 13.82
C LEU A 217 -17.58 -14.54 14.70
N LEU A 218 -16.36 -14.02 14.78
CA LEU A 218 -15.28 -14.61 15.57
C LEU A 218 -15.66 -14.68 17.05
N LYS A 219 -16.22 -13.62 17.62
CA LYS A 219 -16.66 -13.62 19.03
C LYS A 219 -17.65 -14.76 19.30
N SER A 220 -18.59 -14.98 18.38
CA SER A 220 -19.57 -16.07 18.49
C SER A 220 -18.90 -17.44 18.42
N TYR A 221 -17.97 -17.63 17.49
CA TYR A 221 -17.20 -18.87 17.34
C TYR A 221 -16.36 -19.18 18.59
N LEU A 222 -15.58 -18.21 19.07
CA LEU A 222 -14.73 -18.35 20.27
C LEU A 222 -15.57 -18.75 21.49
N HIS A 223 -16.75 -18.13 21.67
CA HIS A 223 -17.67 -18.47 22.75
C HIS A 223 -18.23 -19.89 22.63
N GLN A 224 -18.69 -20.28 21.44
CA GLN A 224 -19.26 -21.61 21.19
C GLN A 224 -18.22 -22.72 21.38
N MET A 225 -17.01 -22.52 20.85
CA MET A 225 -15.94 -23.51 20.89
C MET A 225 -15.14 -23.46 22.21
N LYS A 226 -15.37 -22.46 23.06
CA LYS A 226 -14.66 -22.22 24.33
C LYS A 226 -13.14 -22.16 24.15
N VAL A 227 -12.70 -21.47 23.10
CA VAL A 227 -11.30 -21.22 22.79
C VAL A 227 -10.99 -19.74 22.88
N THR A 228 -9.73 -19.40 23.10
CA THR A 228 -9.24 -18.02 23.14
C THR A 228 -8.34 -17.75 21.94
N LEU A 229 -8.50 -16.59 21.31
CA LEU A 229 -7.58 -16.14 20.28
C LEU A 229 -6.24 -15.76 20.91
N ALA A 230 -5.16 -16.32 20.38
CA ALA A 230 -3.79 -15.92 20.72
C ALA A 230 -3.20 -15.14 19.55
N HIS A 231 -2.62 -13.98 19.85
CA HIS A 231 -1.95 -13.16 18.84
C HIS A 231 -0.51 -13.61 18.66
N ARG A 232 -0.09 -13.76 17.41
CA ARG A 232 1.34 -13.98 17.11
C ARG A 232 2.15 -12.76 17.59
N PRO A 233 3.38 -12.95 18.07
CA PRO A 233 4.23 -11.84 18.50
C PRO A 233 4.58 -10.93 17.31
N LEU A 234 4.59 -9.62 17.54
CA LEU A 234 5.10 -8.65 16.56
C LEU A 234 6.62 -8.74 16.49
N ILE A 235 7.17 -8.41 15.34
CA ILE A 235 8.60 -8.41 15.07
C ILE A 235 9.16 -7.02 15.39
N THR A 236 10.23 -6.99 16.16
CA THR A 236 11.06 -5.81 16.33
C THR A 236 12.12 -5.81 15.24
N LEU A 237 12.29 -4.68 14.55
CA LEU A 237 13.38 -4.51 13.58
C LEU A 237 14.70 -4.32 14.34
N THR A 238 15.58 -5.32 14.28
CA THR A 238 16.91 -5.32 14.91
C THR A 238 18.01 -5.01 13.89
N ASN A 239 19.21 -4.66 14.36
CA ASN A 239 20.40 -4.43 13.54
C ASN A 239 20.24 -3.31 12.48
N LEU A 240 19.37 -2.34 12.74
CA LEU A 240 19.23 -1.18 11.85
C LEU A 240 20.47 -0.27 11.86
N GLU A 241 21.24 -0.29 12.95
CA GLU A 241 22.50 0.43 13.11
C GLU A 241 23.55 0.06 12.05
N ASP A 242 23.59 -1.22 11.66
CA ASP A 242 24.48 -1.73 10.61
C ASP A 242 24.03 -1.28 9.20
N LEU A 243 22.81 -0.76 9.06
CA LEU A 243 22.20 -0.32 7.81
C LEU A 243 22.10 1.21 7.69
N ILE A 244 22.70 1.94 8.63
CA ILE A 244 22.78 3.41 8.57
C ILE A 244 23.84 3.80 7.54
N VAL A 245 23.38 4.13 6.33
CA VAL A 245 24.23 4.59 5.22
C VAL A 245 24.15 6.11 5.06
N PHE A 246 22.97 6.68 5.28
CA PHE A 246 22.68 8.10 5.12
C PHE A 246 22.73 8.85 6.46
N PRO A 247 23.11 10.14 6.46
CA PRO A 247 22.97 10.99 7.64
C PRO A 247 21.49 11.16 8.03
N ALA A 248 21.26 11.59 9.28
CA ALA A 248 19.92 11.87 9.78
C ALA A 248 19.18 12.89 8.88
N VAL A 249 17.88 12.68 8.70
CA VAL A 249 17.03 13.55 7.89
C VAL A 249 16.75 14.85 8.64
N THR A 250 17.35 15.95 8.19
CA THR A 250 17.11 17.28 8.77
C THR A 250 15.93 18.00 8.10
N ASN A 251 15.53 19.15 8.64
CA ASN A 251 14.52 20.02 8.01
C ASN A 251 14.94 20.48 6.61
N GLU A 252 16.24 20.72 6.40
CA GLU A 252 16.78 21.08 5.09
C GLU A 252 16.62 19.93 4.08
N VAL A 253 16.86 18.68 4.51
CA VAL A 253 16.63 17.48 3.69
C VAL A 253 15.15 17.36 3.32
N LEU A 254 14.24 17.56 4.27
CA LEU A 254 12.80 17.53 4.02
C LEU A 254 12.35 18.60 3.02
N SER A 255 12.82 19.84 3.17
CA SER A 255 12.54 20.91 2.21
C SER A 255 13.10 20.61 0.82
N LEU A 256 14.27 19.97 0.75
CA LEU A 256 14.84 19.53 -0.52
C LEU A 256 14.00 18.44 -1.19
N VAL A 257 13.52 17.44 -0.43
CA VAL A 257 12.58 16.42 -0.95
C VAL A 257 11.33 17.07 -1.53
N GLU A 258 10.71 18.01 -0.79
CA GLU A 258 9.49 18.71 -1.24
C GLU A 258 9.67 19.48 -2.55
N ASN A 259 10.88 20.00 -2.79
CA ASN A 259 11.22 20.70 -4.01
C ASN A 259 11.52 19.73 -5.17
N VAL A 260 12.29 18.68 -4.92
CA VAL A 260 12.77 17.75 -5.96
C VAL A 260 11.65 16.81 -6.42
N MET A 261 10.73 16.41 -5.53
CA MET A 261 9.67 15.46 -5.87
C MET A 261 8.74 15.95 -6.98
N LYS A 262 8.60 17.28 -7.14
CA LYS A 262 7.78 17.91 -8.18
C LYS A 262 8.47 17.94 -9.55
N LYS A 263 9.79 17.74 -9.57
CA LYS A 263 10.63 17.93 -10.75
C LYS A 263 11.29 16.63 -11.25
N SER A 264 11.41 15.62 -10.39
CA SER A 264 12.03 14.34 -10.74
C SER A 264 11.20 13.55 -11.76
N ALA A 265 11.85 13.09 -12.83
CA ALA A 265 11.27 12.20 -13.83
C ALA A 265 11.03 10.78 -13.29
N MET A 266 11.41 10.47 -12.06
CA MET A 266 11.04 9.21 -11.41
C MET A 266 9.58 9.22 -10.96
N ILE A 267 9.04 10.37 -10.56
CA ILE A 267 7.68 10.49 -10.00
C ILE A 267 6.67 10.70 -11.13
N LEU A 268 5.59 9.92 -11.09
CA LEU A 268 4.41 10.16 -11.92
C LEU A 268 3.54 11.23 -11.27
N LYS A 269 3.04 12.19 -12.05
CA LYS A 269 2.24 13.32 -11.53
C LYS A 269 1.03 12.87 -10.72
N ILE A 270 0.34 11.81 -11.17
CA ILE A 270 -0.81 11.21 -10.48
C ILE A 270 -0.46 10.63 -9.10
N MET A 271 0.81 10.29 -8.88
CA MET A 271 1.33 9.69 -7.65
C MET A 271 1.91 10.72 -6.66
N LEU A 272 2.12 11.97 -7.10
CA LEU A 272 2.68 13.04 -6.27
C LEU A 272 1.99 13.22 -4.91
N PRO A 273 0.65 13.09 -4.77
CA PRO A 273 0.00 13.26 -3.47
C PRO A 273 0.44 12.24 -2.41
N TYR A 274 0.91 11.04 -2.81
CA TYR A 274 1.47 10.08 -1.85
C TYR A 274 2.84 10.51 -1.32
N TRP A 275 3.67 11.11 -2.17
CA TRP A 275 4.96 11.68 -1.77
C TRP A 275 4.78 12.84 -0.79
N GLU A 276 3.84 13.74 -1.10
CA GLU A 276 3.47 14.85 -0.20
C GLU A 276 3.02 14.31 1.17
N LEU A 277 2.14 13.31 1.18
CA LEU A 277 1.69 12.70 2.43
C LEU A 277 2.83 12.00 3.17
N ALA A 278 3.75 11.33 2.47
CA ALA A 278 4.89 10.64 3.10
C ALA A 278 5.77 11.62 3.89
N VAL A 279 6.08 12.78 3.30
CA VAL A 279 6.85 13.84 3.96
C VAL A 279 6.09 14.41 5.16
N VAL A 280 4.78 14.66 5.03
CA VAL A 280 3.94 15.12 6.14
C VAL A 280 3.98 14.11 7.29
N LYS A 281 3.84 12.81 6.98
CA LYS A 281 3.86 11.74 7.99
C LYS A 281 5.20 11.63 8.70
N PHE A 282 6.32 11.83 7.98
CA PHE A 282 7.63 11.92 8.61
C PHE A 282 7.70 13.09 9.59
N LYS A 283 7.29 14.30 9.17
CA LYS A 283 7.30 15.53 9.99
C LYS A 283 6.48 15.41 11.28
N VAL A 284 5.42 14.59 11.30
CA VAL A 284 4.60 14.36 12.49
C VAL A 284 4.96 13.07 13.24
N HIS A 285 6.16 12.53 13.04
CA HIS A 285 6.69 11.32 13.69
C HIS A 285 5.84 10.05 13.46
N ARG A 286 5.12 10.00 12.34
CA ARG A 286 4.38 8.81 11.88
C ARG A 286 5.25 8.02 10.91
N PHE A 287 6.33 7.45 11.43
CA PHE A 287 7.40 6.82 10.65
C PHE A 287 6.95 5.59 9.85
N ALA A 288 6.07 4.76 10.42
CA ALA A 288 5.46 3.64 9.68
C ALA A 288 4.65 4.14 8.48
N ASP A 289 3.76 5.12 8.70
CA ASP A 289 2.92 5.69 7.63
C ASP A 289 3.78 6.28 6.50
N CYS A 290 4.86 7.00 6.84
CA CYS A 290 5.85 7.50 5.89
C CYS A 290 6.47 6.36 5.08
N THR A 291 6.96 5.33 5.76
CA THR A 291 7.65 4.19 5.15
C THR A 291 6.74 3.40 4.22
N ILE A 292 5.50 3.13 4.62
CA ILE A 292 4.50 2.43 3.80
C ILE A 292 4.27 3.17 2.48
N LEU A 293 4.08 4.50 2.56
CA LEU A 293 3.93 5.33 1.37
C LEU A 293 5.19 5.27 0.51
N LEU A 294 6.38 5.53 1.07
CA LEU A 294 7.63 5.52 0.33
C LEU A 294 7.91 4.18 -0.35
N LEU A 295 7.64 3.05 0.29
CA LEU A 295 7.83 1.72 -0.31
C LEU A 295 6.98 1.55 -1.57
N SER A 296 5.67 1.86 -1.48
CA SER A 296 4.78 1.78 -2.65
C SER A 296 5.28 2.70 -3.78
N GLN A 297 5.72 3.90 -3.43
CA GLN A 297 6.14 4.92 -4.39
C GLN A 297 7.52 4.64 -5.01
N LEU A 298 8.44 4.07 -4.25
CA LEU A 298 9.72 3.59 -4.76
C LEU A 298 9.52 2.45 -5.74
N GLU A 299 8.58 1.53 -5.46
CA GLU A 299 8.26 0.46 -6.40
C GLU A 299 7.70 1.02 -7.72
N THR A 300 6.76 1.98 -7.66
CA THR A 300 6.23 2.66 -8.85
C THR A 300 7.32 3.42 -9.62
N GLY A 301 8.15 4.19 -8.92
CA GLY A 301 9.20 5.00 -9.54
C GLY A 301 10.28 4.12 -10.19
N LEU A 302 10.69 3.05 -9.51
CA LEU A 302 11.64 2.08 -10.07
C LEU A 302 11.01 1.24 -11.18
N ARG A 303 9.71 0.94 -11.14
CA ARG A 303 8.98 0.31 -12.25
C ARG A 303 9.06 1.19 -13.49
N ARG A 304 8.89 2.50 -13.36
CA ARG A 304 9.06 3.45 -14.48
C ARG A 304 10.48 3.44 -15.04
N VAL A 305 11.50 3.40 -14.16
CA VAL A 305 12.90 3.27 -14.61
C VAL A 305 13.09 1.95 -15.34
N PHE A 306 12.64 0.84 -14.76
CA PHE A 306 12.72 -0.51 -15.30
C PHE A 306 12.12 -0.60 -16.70
N THR A 307 10.91 -0.07 -16.90
CA THR A 307 10.22 -0.15 -18.20
C THR A 307 10.91 0.68 -19.27
N ALA A 308 11.49 1.82 -18.90
CA ALA A 308 12.26 2.66 -19.80
C ALA A 308 13.59 1.99 -20.21
N VAL A 309 14.38 1.50 -19.26
CA VAL A 309 15.73 0.96 -19.53
C VAL A 309 15.70 -0.41 -20.21
N ASN A 310 14.68 -1.21 -19.90
CA ASN A 310 14.47 -2.52 -20.53
C ASN A 310 13.55 -2.46 -21.76
N LYS A 311 13.10 -1.26 -22.18
CA LYS A 311 12.27 -1.04 -23.38
C LYS A 311 10.97 -1.86 -23.39
N CYS A 312 10.29 -1.93 -22.25
CA CYS A 312 9.05 -2.67 -22.07
C CYS A 312 7.94 -1.77 -21.46
N PRO A 313 7.47 -0.73 -22.18
CA PRO A 313 6.55 0.27 -21.65
C PRO A 313 5.22 -0.32 -21.15
N ASP A 314 4.73 -1.37 -21.78
CA ASP A 314 3.46 -2.02 -21.42
C ASP A 314 3.46 -2.58 -19.99
N ARG A 315 4.65 -2.93 -19.46
CA ARG A 315 4.81 -3.43 -18.08
C ARG A 315 4.62 -2.34 -17.02
N LEU A 316 4.51 -1.08 -17.42
CA LEU A 316 4.13 0.00 -16.49
C LEU A 316 2.67 -0.15 -16.04
N LEU A 317 1.81 -0.67 -16.93
CA LEU A 317 0.35 -0.77 -16.76
C LEU A 317 -0.10 -2.21 -16.45
N THR A 318 0.50 -2.87 -15.45
CA THR A 318 0.26 -4.31 -15.21
C THR A 318 -0.24 -4.60 -13.80
N ALA A 319 -1.56 -4.77 -13.67
CA ALA A 319 -2.19 -5.36 -12.48
C ALA A 319 -3.18 -6.49 -12.83
N GLU A 320 -3.08 -7.04 -14.04
CA GLU A 320 -3.99 -8.07 -14.55
C GLU A 320 -3.68 -9.47 -14.01
N SER A 321 -4.69 -10.34 -13.90
CA SER A 321 -4.52 -11.71 -13.44
C SER A 321 -3.70 -12.61 -14.37
N ALA A 322 -3.65 -12.29 -15.67
CA ALA A 322 -2.93 -13.07 -16.67
C ALA A 322 -1.47 -12.66 -16.86
N THR A 323 -1.04 -11.55 -16.26
CA THR A 323 0.29 -10.96 -16.49
C THR A 323 1.01 -10.78 -15.15
N PRO A 324 2.27 -11.26 -15.01
CA PRO A 324 3.05 -11.03 -13.80
C PRO A 324 3.20 -9.54 -13.48
N TYR A 325 3.10 -9.20 -12.20
CA TYR A 325 3.27 -7.82 -11.74
C TYR A 325 4.75 -7.45 -11.71
N THR A 326 5.10 -6.28 -12.23
CA THR A 326 6.44 -5.73 -12.10
C THR A 326 6.66 -5.10 -10.73
N THR A 327 6.95 -5.98 -9.77
CA THR A 327 7.23 -5.66 -8.37
C THR A 327 8.72 -5.47 -8.11
N PHE A 328 9.11 -5.16 -6.88
CA PHE A 328 10.53 -5.14 -6.49
C PHE A 328 11.27 -6.43 -6.87
N ASP A 329 10.64 -7.60 -6.80
CA ASP A 329 11.27 -8.87 -7.16
C ASP A 329 11.69 -8.90 -8.64
N GLU A 330 10.81 -8.45 -9.54
CA GLU A 330 11.12 -8.36 -10.97
C GLU A 330 12.11 -7.23 -11.26
N ILE A 331 11.96 -6.09 -10.59
CA ILE A 331 12.82 -4.90 -10.77
C ILE A 331 14.26 -5.19 -10.36
N LEU A 332 14.46 -5.98 -9.30
CA LEU A 332 15.76 -6.30 -8.71
C LEU A 332 16.35 -7.63 -9.24
N ALA A 333 15.62 -8.35 -10.09
CA ALA A 333 16.10 -9.59 -10.69
C ALA A 333 17.27 -9.34 -11.66
N LYS A 334 18.19 -10.31 -11.74
CA LYS A 334 19.34 -10.24 -12.65
C LYS A 334 18.94 -10.33 -14.13
N HIS A 335 17.94 -11.15 -14.43
CA HIS A 335 17.47 -11.40 -15.79
C HIS A 335 15.97 -11.16 -15.89
N LEU A 336 15.52 -10.75 -17.07
CA LEU A 336 14.10 -10.66 -17.42
C LEU A 336 13.55 -12.06 -17.74
N ASN A 337 12.23 -12.16 -17.90
CA ASN A 337 11.54 -13.42 -18.19
C ASN A 337 11.95 -14.05 -19.53
N ASP A 338 12.48 -13.25 -20.47
CA ASP A 338 13.01 -13.72 -21.75
C ASP A 338 14.50 -14.11 -21.70
N GLY A 339 15.13 -14.05 -20.52
CA GLY A 339 16.54 -14.36 -20.29
C GLY A 339 17.51 -13.20 -20.58
N SER A 340 17.02 -12.06 -21.08
CA SER A 340 17.85 -10.86 -21.25
C SER A 340 18.29 -10.29 -19.90
N ILE A 341 19.40 -9.53 -19.91
CA ILE A 341 19.95 -8.93 -18.69
C ILE A 341 19.12 -7.70 -18.30
N ASN A 342 18.70 -7.62 -17.05
CA ASN A 342 18.03 -6.44 -16.53
C ASN A 342 19.01 -5.25 -16.51
N GLN A 343 18.61 -4.12 -17.10
CA GLN A 343 19.43 -2.93 -17.24
C GLN A 343 19.33 -1.96 -16.05
N VAL A 344 18.42 -2.18 -15.09
CA VAL A 344 18.25 -1.33 -13.89
C VAL A 344 19.56 -1.18 -13.09
N PRO A 345 20.33 -2.25 -12.81
CA PRO A 345 21.59 -2.12 -12.07
C PRO A 345 22.61 -1.20 -12.72
N LEU A 346 22.64 -1.12 -14.06
CA LEU A 346 23.55 -0.23 -14.80
C LEU A 346 23.19 1.25 -14.61
N VAL A 347 21.91 1.55 -14.42
CA VAL A 347 21.42 2.93 -14.25
C VAL A 347 21.46 3.37 -12.80
N LEU A 348 21.16 2.47 -11.86
CA LEU A 348 21.21 2.79 -10.43
C LEU A 348 22.63 2.73 -9.85
N GLY A 349 23.50 1.90 -10.42
CA GLY A 349 24.82 1.63 -9.88
C GLY A 349 24.79 0.72 -8.64
N GLU A 350 25.94 0.12 -8.36
CA GLU A 350 26.11 -0.87 -7.28
C GLU A 350 25.64 -0.38 -5.89
N PRO A 351 26.00 0.84 -5.40
CA PRO A 351 25.61 1.25 -4.05
C PRO A 351 24.10 1.36 -3.85
N ALA A 352 23.35 1.79 -4.88
CA ALA A 352 21.90 1.89 -4.78
C ALA A 352 21.22 0.51 -4.88
N MET A 353 21.81 -0.41 -5.63
CA MET A 353 21.33 -1.79 -5.72
C MET A 353 21.57 -2.54 -4.41
N GLU A 354 22.74 -2.39 -3.79
CA GLU A 354 23.07 -2.97 -2.49
C GLU A 354 22.09 -2.49 -1.42
N PHE A 355 21.87 -1.17 -1.32
CA PHE A 355 20.88 -0.63 -0.38
C PHE A 355 19.49 -1.24 -0.58
N LEU A 356 19.00 -1.32 -1.82
CA LEU A 356 17.70 -1.93 -2.11
C LEU A 356 17.64 -3.40 -1.71
N TRP A 357 18.69 -4.18 -1.98
CA TRP A 357 18.74 -5.58 -1.58
C TRP A 357 18.81 -5.76 -0.07
N ASP A 358 19.63 -4.99 0.63
CA ASP A 358 19.78 -5.10 2.08
C ASP A 358 18.49 -4.73 2.80
N PHE A 359 17.85 -3.63 2.41
CA PHE A 359 16.66 -3.12 3.08
C PHE A 359 15.39 -3.91 2.77
N LEU A 360 15.28 -4.47 1.55
CA LEU A 360 14.05 -5.10 1.06
C LEU A 360 14.12 -6.63 1.03
N ASN A 361 15.24 -7.23 0.63
CA ASN A 361 15.27 -8.64 0.19
C ASN A 361 16.19 -9.56 1.01
N HIS A 362 17.28 -9.05 1.58
CA HIS A 362 18.28 -9.89 2.24
C HIS A 362 17.63 -10.69 3.38
N GLN A 363 17.89 -12.00 3.45
CA GLN A 363 17.19 -12.90 4.39
C GLN A 363 17.44 -12.53 5.85
N GLU A 364 18.67 -12.10 6.14
CA GLU A 364 19.10 -11.59 7.44
C GLU A 364 18.89 -10.07 7.60
N GLY A 365 18.44 -9.41 6.53
CA GLY A 365 18.08 -7.99 6.53
C GLY A 365 16.68 -7.74 7.10
N PRO A 366 16.28 -6.47 7.25
CA PRO A 366 15.05 -6.09 7.94
C PRO A 366 13.79 -6.39 7.12
N ARG A 367 13.93 -6.58 5.79
CA ARG A 367 12.84 -6.92 4.86
C ARG A 367 11.59 -6.06 5.07
N ILE A 368 11.81 -4.75 5.19
CA ILE A 368 10.83 -3.80 5.75
C ILE A 368 9.51 -3.81 4.98
N ARG A 369 9.58 -3.98 3.66
CA ARG A 369 8.40 -4.11 2.80
C ARG A 369 7.54 -5.31 3.16
N ASP A 370 8.14 -6.48 3.33
CA ASP A 370 7.39 -7.70 3.67
C ASP A 370 6.79 -7.57 5.06
N ARG A 371 7.60 -7.16 6.04
CA ARG A 371 7.16 -7.01 7.44
C ARG A 371 5.98 -6.05 7.59
N LEU A 372 6.02 -4.89 6.93
CA LEU A 372 4.93 -3.92 6.96
C LEU A 372 3.70 -4.43 6.21
N SER A 373 3.86 -5.02 5.02
CA SER A 373 2.73 -5.47 4.18
C SER A 373 2.00 -6.72 4.69
N HIS A 374 2.62 -7.46 5.61
CA HIS A 374 2.01 -8.58 6.34
C HIS A 374 1.59 -8.20 7.77
N GLY A 375 1.68 -6.91 8.14
CA GLY A 375 1.26 -6.40 9.44
C GLY A 375 2.11 -6.89 10.62
N GLU A 376 3.34 -7.35 10.37
CA GLU A 376 4.16 -8.05 11.37
C GLU A 376 4.86 -7.12 12.36
N VAL A 377 4.85 -5.81 12.11
CA VAL A 377 5.54 -4.80 12.93
C VAL A 377 4.54 -3.88 13.63
N ASN A 378 4.93 -3.35 14.79
CA ASN A 378 4.15 -2.33 15.46
C ASN A 378 4.27 -0.99 14.72
N LEU A 379 3.16 -0.47 14.19
CA LEU A 379 3.15 0.79 13.46
C LEU A 379 3.44 2.02 14.34
N CYS A 380 3.11 1.96 15.63
CA CYS A 380 3.31 3.04 16.59
C CYS A 380 4.75 3.12 17.09
N GLU A 381 5.47 2.00 17.11
CA GLU A 381 6.85 1.87 17.58
C GLU A 381 7.84 1.67 16.42
N PHE A 382 7.42 2.00 15.20
CA PHE A 382 8.26 1.83 14.03
C PHE A 382 9.47 2.78 14.08
N PRO A 383 10.70 2.25 13.87
CA PRO A 383 11.92 3.02 14.13
C PRO A 383 12.10 4.19 13.17
N GLU A 384 12.45 5.35 13.73
CA GLU A 384 12.80 6.56 12.98
C GLU A 384 13.95 6.33 12.01
N ASP A 385 14.96 5.57 12.42
CA ASP A 385 16.14 5.28 11.60
C ASP A 385 15.74 4.61 10.28
N ALA A 386 14.82 3.63 10.33
CA ALA A 386 14.37 2.94 9.12
C ALA A 386 13.65 3.89 8.15
N ALA A 387 12.76 4.74 8.66
CA ALA A 387 12.07 5.74 7.84
C ALA A 387 13.05 6.79 7.29
N SER A 388 14.02 7.22 8.10
CA SER A 388 15.03 8.20 7.73
C SER A 388 15.93 7.69 6.61
N GLN A 389 16.44 6.46 6.72
CA GLN A 389 17.26 5.84 5.68
C GLN A 389 16.48 5.70 4.37
N LEU A 390 15.23 5.24 4.42
CA LEU A 390 14.41 5.10 3.21
C LEU A 390 14.08 6.45 2.56
N LEU A 391 13.80 7.48 3.36
CA LEU A 391 13.51 8.82 2.86
C LEU A 391 14.76 9.49 2.25
N ALA A 392 15.92 9.34 2.91
CA ALA A 392 17.20 9.82 2.38
C ALA A 392 17.58 9.10 1.08
N PHE A 393 17.41 7.77 1.04
CA PHE A 393 17.61 6.99 -0.18
C PHE A 393 16.66 7.44 -1.31
N SER A 394 15.39 7.69 -0.98
CA SER A 394 14.42 8.20 -1.93
C SER A 394 14.88 9.53 -2.52
N LEU A 395 15.37 10.46 -1.70
CA LEU A 395 15.94 11.72 -2.17
C LEU A 395 17.09 11.51 -3.16
N VAL A 396 18.02 10.59 -2.88
CA VAL A 396 19.14 10.26 -3.77
C VAL A 396 18.63 9.82 -5.14
N LEU A 397 17.64 8.93 -5.18
CA LEU A 397 17.02 8.51 -6.43
C LEU A 397 16.32 9.67 -7.14
N LEU A 398 15.55 10.48 -6.41
CA LEU A 398 14.84 11.62 -7.00
C LEU A 398 15.81 12.62 -7.65
N LEU A 399 16.92 12.96 -6.97
CA LEU A 399 17.97 13.83 -7.49
C LEU A 399 18.62 13.24 -8.75
N ARG A 400 18.91 11.94 -8.76
CA ARG A 400 19.49 11.25 -9.93
C ARG A 400 18.62 11.33 -11.18
N PHE A 401 17.30 11.33 -11.00
CA PHE A 401 16.33 11.43 -12.09
C PHE A 401 15.76 12.85 -12.25
N THR A 402 16.47 13.87 -11.77
CA THR A 402 16.16 15.29 -12.00
C THR A 402 17.16 15.87 -13.00
N GLU A 403 16.69 16.69 -13.94
CA GLU A 403 17.54 17.32 -14.96
C GLU A 403 18.59 18.25 -14.34
N GLU A 404 19.79 18.32 -14.91
CA GLU A 404 20.90 19.12 -14.36
C GLU A 404 20.59 20.61 -14.27
N GLU A 405 19.87 21.15 -15.26
CA GLU A 405 19.42 22.55 -15.27
C GLU A 405 18.55 22.84 -14.05
N VAL A 406 17.62 21.93 -13.76
CA VAL A 406 16.75 22.00 -12.60
C VAL A 406 17.51 21.85 -11.27
N LEU A 407 18.53 20.99 -11.23
CA LEU A 407 19.41 20.84 -10.07
C LEU A 407 20.26 22.09 -9.82
N SER A 408 20.62 22.83 -10.86
CA SER A 408 21.39 24.06 -10.75
C SER A 408 20.59 25.19 -10.08
N GLU A 409 19.27 25.26 -10.30
CA GLU A 409 18.36 26.18 -9.61
C GLU A 409 18.26 25.89 -8.11
N LEU A 410 18.35 24.61 -7.71
CA LEU A 410 18.30 24.20 -6.31
C LEU A 410 19.59 24.55 -5.54
N LYS A 411 20.70 24.80 -6.24
CA LYS A 411 22.01 25.15 -5.66
C LYS A 411 22.19 26.65 -5.39
N VAL A 412 21.20 27.50 -5.68
CA VAL A 412 21.29 28.96 -5.45
C VAL A 412 20.44 29.41 -4.26
N PRO A 413 20.99 29.49 -3.05
CA PRO A 413 20.48 30.41 -2.04
C PRO A 413 21.02 31.81 -2.34
N GLN A 414 20.12 32.79 -2.49
CA GLN A 414 20.52 34.19 -2.49
C GLN A 414 21.23 34.54 -1.19
N ARG A 415 22.48 34.98 -1.30
CA ARG A 415 23.10 35.96 -0.40
C ARG A 415 23.73 37.05 -1.26
N GLU A 416 22.91 37.99 -1.71
CA GLU A 416 23.39 39.34 -1.92
C GLU A 416 23.33 40.06 -0.58
N GLU A 417 24.48 40.19 0.08
CA GLU A 417 24.83 41.40 0.81
C GLU A 417 26.36 41.41 1.05
N GLY A 418 27.03 42.20 0.20
CA GLY A 418 28.32 42.88 0.42
C GLY A 418 29.48 42.14 1.09
N GLY A 419 30.51 41.79 0.31
CA GLY A 419 31.84 41.54 0.89
C GLY A 419 32.85 40.87 -0.02
N HIS A 420 33.61 41.69 -0.74
CA HIS A 420 34.91 41.44 -1.38
C HIS A 420 35.21 40.11 -2.10
N ILE A 421 35.36 40.29 -3.41
CA ILE A 421 36.13 39.50 -4.38
C ILE A 421 37.48 39.06 -3.80
N ILE A 422 37.72 37.75 -3.74
CA ILE A 422 39.05 37.18 -3.94
C ILE A 422 38.92 36.10 -5.03
N SER A 423 39.49 36.42 -6.19
CA SER A 423 39.72 35.50 -7.28
C SER A 423 40.82 34.50 -6.92
N CYS A 424 40.57 33.20 -7.08
CA CYS A 424 41.63 32.23 -7.29
C CYS A 424 41.27 31.32 -8.48
N SER A 425 41.93 31.61 -9.60
CA SER A 425 42.05 30.74 -10.75
C SER A 425 43.07 29.62 -10.49
N GLY A 426 42.76 28.42 -10.98
CA GLY A 426 43.76 27.43 -11.42
C GLY A 426 44.17 26.34 -10.44
N GLY A 427 43.89 25.08 -10.79
CA GLY A 427 44.57 23.92 -10.23
C GLY A 427 43.90 22.59 -10.59
N ARG A 428 44.41 21.90 -11.62
CA ARG A 428 44.08 20.50 -11.91
C ARG A 428 44.68 19.59 -10.84
N GLY A 429 43.92 18.62 -10.36
CA GLY A 429 44.43 17.49 -9.58
C GLY A 429 43.29 16.62 -9.03
N PRO A 430 43.36 15.28 -9.11
CA PRO A 430 42.23 14.38 -8.90
C PRO A 430 42.08 14.01 -7.42
N GLY A 431 40.86 13.82 -6.95
CA GLY A 431 40.64 13.28 -5.61
C GLY A 431 39.19 13.29 -5.17
N PHE A 432 38.63 12.08 -5.05
CA PHE A 432 37.52 11.70 -4.18
C PHE A 432 36.16 12.38 -4.44
N GLN A 433 35.29 11.65 -5.14
CA GLN A 433 33.84 11.83 -5.07
C GLN A 433 33.31 11.04 -3.88
N VAL A 434 32.63 11.75 -2.97
CA VAL A 434 31.51 11.26 -2.18
C VAL A 434 30.24 11.77 -2.85
#